data_AF-A0A6B3I047-F1
#
_entry.id   AF-A0A6B3I047-F1
#
_cell.length_a   1.000
_cell.length_b   1.000
_cell.length_c   1.000
_cell.angle_alpha   90.00
_cell.angle_beta   90.00
_cell.angle_gamma   90.00
#
_symmetry.space_group_name_H-M   'P 1'
#
loop_
_entity.id
_entity.type
_entity.pdbx_description
1 polymer ?
#
loop_
_entity_poly.entity_id
_entity_poly.type
_entity_poly.pdbx_seq_one_letter_code
_entity_poly.pdbx_strand_id
1 'polypeptide(L)'
;ALLAALHERGVLSVLLEGGPTLAGAFVAAGKVDKVVGYLAPVLLGAGPAALGDAGITTISQALRLDVTETVRLGPDLRITAVPAPARKGN
;
A
#
# COMPACT_ATOMS: atom_id res chain seq x y z
N ALA A 1 7.08 2.28 17.52
CA ALA A 1 8.38 1.80 18.06
C ALA A 1 9.39 1.51 16.94
N LEU A 2 9.16 0.52 16.07
CA LEU A 2 10.14 0.12 15.04
C LEU A 2 10.57 1.26 14.09
N LEU A 3 9.62 1.96 13.46
CA LEU A 3 9.95 3.04 12.52
C LEU A 3 10.73 4.19 13.19
N ALA A 4 10.47 4.48 14.46
CA ALA A 4 11.21 5.47 15.23
C ALA A 4 12.65 5.02 15.48
N ALA A 5 12.85 3.76 15.89
CA ALA A 5 14.19 3.21 16.08
C ALA A 5 14.99 3.14 14.76
N LEU A 6 14.34 2.89 13.62
CA LEU A 6 14.97 2.96 12.30
C LEU A 6 15.39 4.39 11.96
N HIS A 7 14.53 5.37 12.25
CA HIS A 7 14.85 6.77 12.04
C HIS A 7 16.05 7.24 12.88
N GLU A 8 16.12 6.85 14.16
CA GLU A 8 17.26 7.13 15.05
C GLU A 8 18.59 6.55 14.52
N ARG A 9 18.52 5.48 13.71
CA ARG A 9 19.66 4.88 13.02
C ARG A 9 19.96 5.52 11.66
N GLY A 10 19.29 6.63 11.32
CA GLY A 10 19.46 7.34 10.05
C GLY A 10 18.74 6.71 8.86
N VAL A 11 17.85 5.73 9.09
CA VAL A 11 17.06 5.12 8.01
C VAL A 11 15.87 6.04 7.69
N LEU A 12 15.92 6.68 6.52
CA LEU A 12 14.91 7.67 6.09
C LEU A 12 13.79 7.07 5.23
N SER A 13 13.99 5.89 4.67
CA SER A 13 12.99 5.20 3.87
C SER A 13 13.05 3.70 4.12
N VAL A 14 11.88 3.05 4.09
CA VAL A 14 11.75 1.60 4.27
C VAL A 14 10.89 1.07 3.13
N LEU A 15 11.34 -0.02 2.52
CA LEU A 15 10.57 -0.75 1.53
C LEU A 15 9.90 -1.95 2.22
N LEU A 16 8.59 -2.09 2.01
CA LEU A 16 7.78 -3.14 2.61
C LEU A 16 7.40 -4.18 1.54
N GLU A 17 8.08 -5.33 1.53
CA GLU A 17 7.85 -6.42 0.55
C GLU A 17 7.34 -7.72 1.20
N GLY A 18 6.60 -7.58 2.31
CA GLY A 18 5.99 -8.73 2.99
C GLY A 18 4.63 -9.13 2.40
N GLY A 19 4.08 -10.21 2.94
CA GLY A 19 2.73 -10.68 2.59
C GLY A 19 1.59 -9.78 3.11
N PRO A 20 0.33 -10.17 2.84
CA PRO A 20 -0.86 -9.37 3.13
C PRO A 20 -0.98 -8.94 4.60
N THR A 21 -0.56 -9.79 5.55
CA THR A 21 -0.61 -9.46 6.99
C THR A 21 0.25 -8.24 7.33
N LEU A 22 1.45 -8.16 6.79
CA LEU A 22 2.37 -7.06 7.07
C LEU A 22 1.89 -5.77 6.39
N ALA A 23 1.47 -5.87 5.13
CA ALA A 23 0.88 -4.75 4.39
C ALA A 23 -0.37 -4.20 5.11
N GLY A 24 -1.26 -5.09 5.55
CA GLY A 24 -2.47 -4.76 6.30
C GLY A 24 -2.16 -4.00 7.58
N ALA A 25 -1.23 -4.50 8.41
CA ALA A 25 -0.84 -3.84 9.66
C ALA A 25 -0.29 -2.41 9.47
N PHE A 26 0.49 -2.18 8.41
CA PHE A 26 1.01 -0.84 8.11
C PHE A 26 -0.07 0.12 7.60
N VAL A 27 -1.01 -0.38 6.79
CA VAL A 27 -2.18 0.41 6.38
C VAL A 27 -3.04 0.75 7.59
N ALA A 28 -3.36 -0.23 8.45
CA ALA A 28 -4.14 -0.01 9.67
C ALA A 28 -3.48 1.01 10.61
N ALA A 29 -2.15 1.02 10.68
CA ALA A 29 -1.39 1.96 11.49
C ALA A 29 -1.26 3.37 10.86
N GLY A 30 -1.76 3.59 9.65
CA GLY A 30 -1.59 4.84 8.91
C GLY A 30 -0.11 5.17 8.62
N LYS A 31 0.71 4.15 8.33
CA LYS A 31 2.16 4.27 8.11
C LYS A 31 2.58 3.93 6.68
N VAL A 32 1.71 4.16 5.71
CA VAL A 32 1.98 3.97 4.28
C VAL A 32 1.93 5.32 3.59
N ASP A 33 3.08 5.78 3.09
CA ASP A 33 3.20 7.05 2.36
C ASP A 33 3.11 6.86 0.84
N LYS A 34 3.43 5.66 0.35
CA LYS A 34 3.44 5.31 -1.08
C LYS A 34 3.14 3.83 -1.27
N VAL A 35 2.33 3.52 -2.26
CA VAL A 35 2.03 2.16 -2.72
C VAL A 35 2.66 1.97 -4.10
N VAL A 36 3.39 0.88 -4.27
CA VAL A 36 3.89 0.42 -5.59
C VAL A 36 3.29 -0.96 -5.84
N GLY A 37 2.26 -1.01 -6.69
CA GLY A 37 1.58 -2.24 -7.06
C GLY A 37 2.08 -2.78 -8.39
N TYR A 38 2.21 -4.11 -8.48
CA TYR A 38 2.53 -4.81 -9.72
C TYR A 38 1.35 -5.68 -10.12
N LEU A 39 0.87 -5.51 -11.35
CA LEU A 39 -0.25 -6.24 -11.91
C LEU A 39 0.23 -7.05 -13.12
N ALA A 40 0.23 -8.37 -12.97
CA ALA A 40 0.49 -9.29 -14.06
C ALA A 40 -0.81 -9.63 -14.83
N PRO A 41 -0.75 -9.92 -16.14
CA PRO A 41 -1.91 -10.30 -16.94
C PRO A 41 -2.26 -11.79 -16.74
N VAL A 42 -2.48 -12.21 -15.49
CA VAL A 42 -2.75 -13.60 -15.10
C VAL A 42 -3.93 -13.67 -14.13
N LEU A 43 -4.81 -14.66 -14.31
CA LEU A 43 -5.96 -14.91 -13.45
C LEU A 43 -5.72 -16.17 -12.62
N LEU A 44 -5.59 -16.03 -11.30
CA LEU A 44 -5.21 -17.12 -10.39
C LEU A 44 -6.38 -17.75 -9.62
N GLY A 45 -7.59 -17.21 -9.74
CA GLY A 45 -8.73 -17.64 -8.92
C GLY A 45 -8.58 -17.21 -7.45
N ALA A 46 -8.83 -18.13 -6.51
CA ALA A 46 -8.74 -17.86 -5.07
C ALA A 46 -7.26 -17.85 -4.60
N GLY A 47 -6.53 -16.82 -5.00
CA GLY A 47 -5.19 -16.53 -4.51
C GLY A 47 -5.20 -15.75 -3.18
N PRO A 48 -4.03 -15.60 -2.54
CA PRO A 48 -3.92 -14.73 -1.38
C PRO A 48 -4.27 -13.28 -1.75
N ALA A 49 -4.93 -12.57 -0.85
CA ALA A 49 -5.19 -11.15 -1.02
C ALA A 49 -3.85 -10.37 -1.06
N ALA A 50 -3.81 -9.27 -1.81
CA ALA A 50 -2.66 -8.35 -1.80
C ALA A 50 -2.56 -7.54 -0.49
N LEU A 51 -3.69 -7.33 0.18
CA LEU A 51 -3.80 -6.63 1.45
C LEU A 51 -4.60 -7.50 2.43
N GLY A 52 -4.03 -7.75 3.61
CA GLY A 52 -4.71 -8.44 4.70
C GLY A 52 -5.62 -7.49 5.48
N ASP A 53 -5.93 -7.84 6.74
CA ASP A 53 -6.71 -6.96 7.61
C ASP A 53 -6.00 -5.61 7.81
N ALA A 54 -6.69 -4.55 7.40
CA ALA A 54 -6.23 -3.17 7.46
C ALA A 54 -7.14 -2.30 8.34
N GLY A 55 -8.06 -2.90 9.10
CA GLY A 55 -9.05 -2.18 9.92
C GLY A 55 -10.11 -1.43 9.11
N ILE A 56 -10.21 -1.69 7.80
CA ILE A 56 -11.20 -1.10 6.90
C ILE A 56 -12.38 -2.05 6.78
N THR A 57 -13.54 -1.67 7.32
CA THR A 57 -14.76 -2.49 7.29
C THR A 57 -15.84 -1.93 6.38
N THR A 58 -15.71 -0.67 5.96
CA THR A 58 -16.66 0.00 5.07
C THR A 58 -15.97 0.76 3.94
N ILE A 59 -16.73 1.03 2.87
CA ILE A 59 -16.23 1.82 1.73
C ILE A 59 -15.89 3.27 2.10
N SER A 60 -16.51 3.82 3.14
CA SER A 60 -16.22 5.17 3.65
C SER A 60 -14.89 5.24 4.40
N GLN A 61 -14.41 4.11 4.94
CA GLN A 61 -13.10 3.99 5.59
C GLN A 61 -11.97 3.63 4.62
N ALA A 62 -12.29 3.35 3.35
CA ALA A 62 -11.31 2.87 2.39
C ALA A 62 -10.15 3.87 2.21
N LEU A 63 -8.91 3.38 2.27
CA LEU A 63 -7.73 4.14 1.90
C LEU A 63 -7.82 4.49 0.41
N ARG A 64 -8.09 5.76 0.11
CA ARG A 64 -8.07 6.27 -1.26
C ARG A 64 -6.64 6.58 -1.66
N LEU A 65 -6.29 6.22 -2.89
CA LEU A 65 -4.97 6.43 -3.46
C LEU A 65 -5.11 7.27 -4.73
N ASP A 66 -4.23 8.25 -4.88
CA ASP A 66 -4.04 8.99 -6.11
C ASP A 66 -2.88 8.36 -6.88
N VAL A 67 -3.17 7.87 -8.10
CA VAL A 67 -2.16 7.26 -8.96
C VAL A 67 -1.25 8.36 -9.51
N THR A 68 0.04 8.26 -9.22
CA THR A 68 1.05 9.23 -9.67
C THR A 68 1.80 8.77 -10.91
N GLU A 69 1.86 7.45 -11.15
CA GLU A 69 2.57 6.88 -12.29
C GLU A 69 1.98 5.52 -12.65
N THR A 70 1.94 5.22 -13.96
CA THR A 70 1.68 3.87 -14.46
C THR A 70 2.68 3.55 -15.55
N VAL A 71 3.44 2.48 -15.38
CA VAL A 71 4.49 2.06 -16.30
C VAL A 71 4.25 0.62 -16.71
N ARG A 72 4.35 0.33 -18.01
CA ARG A 72 4.39 -1.05 -18.49
C ARG A 72 5.80 -1.62 -18.33
N LEU A 73 5.92 -2.77 -17.67
CA LEU A 73 7.16 -3.51 -17.49
C LEU A 73 7.01 -4.87 -18.15
N GLY A 74 7.41 -4.96 -19.42
CA GLY A 74 7.17 -6.17 -20.22
C GLY A 74 5.67 -6.48 -20.33
N PRO A 75 5.18 -7.64 -19.87
CA PRO A 75 3.75 -7.95 -19.86
C PRO A 75 2.98 -7.29 -18.70
N ASP A 76 3.67 -6.80 -17.67
CA ASP A 76 3.06 -6.35 -16.41
C ASP A 76 2.87 -4.82 -16.38
N LEU A 77 2.07 -4.36 -15.43
CA LEU A 77 1.94 -2.94 -15.08
C LEU A 77 2.49 -2.69 -13.69
N ARG A 78 3.31 -1.65 -13.54
CA ARG A 78 3.65 -1.03 -12.25
C ARG A 78 2.82 0.22 -12.06
N ILE A 79 2.07 0.27 -10.97
CA ILE A 79 1.28 1.43 -10.55
C ILE A 79 1.96 2.01 -9.31
N THR A 80 2.36 3.28 -9.37
CA THR A 80 2.81 4.04 -8.21
C THR A 80 1.68 4.98 -7.79
N ALA A 81 1.31 4.96 -6.52
CA ALA A 81 0.27 5.79 -5.97
C ALA A 81 0.61 6.28 -4.56
N VAL A 82 0.02 7.40 -4.14
CA VAL A 82 0.13 7.95 -2.79
C VAL A 82 -1.25 8.03 -2.15
N PRO A 83 -1.38 7.97 -0.81
CA PRO A 83 -2.64 8.26 -0.14
C PRO A 83 -3.22 9.59 -0.59
N ALA A 84 -4.47 9.57 -1.03
CA ALA A 84 -5.18 10.79 -1.39
C ALA A 84 -5.37 11.66 -0.13
N PRO A 85 -5.25 12.99 -0.24
CA PRO A 85 -5.49 13.87 0.90
C PRO A 85 -6.89 13.63 1.46
N ALA A 86 -7.00 13.62 2.79
CA ALA A 86 -8.28 13.44 3.46
C ALA A 86 -9.28 14.48 2.95
N ARG A 87 -10.36 14.02 2.31
CA ARG A 87 -11.41 14.91 1.80
C ARG A 87 -12.05 15.59 3.02
N LYS A 88 -11.79 16.89 3.23
CA LYS A 88 -12.56 17.69 4.19
C LYS A 88 -14.03 17.57 3.78
N GLY A 89 -14.87 17.19 4.76
CA GLY A 89 -16.25 16.78 4.54
C GLY A 89 -17.10 17.78 3.78
N ASN A 90 -18.10 17.24 3.07
CA ASN A 90 -19.35 17.95 2.80
C ASN A 90 -20.16 18.06 4.08
#